data_AF-A0A6J6C4M5-F1
#
_entry.id   AF-A0A6J6C4M5-F1
#
_cell.length_a   1.000
_cell.length_b   1.000
_cell.length_c   1.000
_cell.angle_alpha   90.00
_cell.angle_beta   90.00
_cell.angle_gamma   90.00
#
_symmetry.space_group_name_H-M   'P 1'
#
loop_
_entity.id
_entity.type
_entity.pdbx_description
1 polymer ?
#
loop_
_entity_poly.entity_id
_entity_poly.type
_entity_poly.pdbx_seq_one_letter_code
_entity_poly.pdbx_strand_id
1 'polypeptide(L)'
;MGDPMARTSRILLEGAVTTVTPDGDELVAGDGRRIREADAVYLPPSEPSKILCVHLNHVSRVKEFQIQLTPTPTYFQKPTSALNAHRGHVVRPERCKWLNYEGEVVIVIGRPCRNVSQAEAGAYIAGYTIGNDFGLHDFRDTDAGSMLRVKGSDTLCPVGPALVTDWDFRGKRIRTLVNGEVRQDGSTDEMTWDMHYLVADLARTITLLPGDMIFSGTPAYSRPVQPGDVVTVEVEGLGALTNTVVAGPTPIREDVGHQPTESEEVVSTALGGDWEFRGIRPPRR
;
A
#
# COMPACT_ATOMS: atom_id res chain seq x y z
N MET A 1 -17.01 -7.84 26.25
CA MET A 1 -17.88 -7.99 25.07
C MET A 1 -17.34 -6.97 24.08
N GLY A 2 -16.55 -7.41 23.11
CA GLY A 2 -15.90 -6.51 22.15
C GLY A 2 -16.94 -5.77 21.33
N ASP A 3 -16.60 -4.56 20.87
CA ASP A 3 -17.43 -3.86 19.89
C ASP A 3 -17.57 -4.77 18.64
N PRO A 4 -18.73 -4.81 17.97
CA PRO A 4 -18.88 -5.57 16.74
C PRO A 4 -17.94 -5.02 15.65
N MET A 5 -17.44 -5.91 14.79
CA MET A 5 -16.62 -5.57 13.61
C MET A 5 -17.28 -4.43 12.83
N ALA A 6 -16.67 -3.24 12.88
CA ALA A 6 -17.18 -2.04 12.25
C ALA A 6 -16.41 -1.74 10.97
N ARG A 7 -17.12 -1.41 9.90
CA ARG A 7 -16.55 -0.94 8.63
C ARG A 7 -16.94 0.52 8.42
N THR A 8 -15.96 1.42 8.47
CA THR A 8 -16.19 2.85 8.28
C THR A 8 -15.33 3.41 7.17
N SER A 9 -15.89 4.33 6.38
CA SER A 9 -15.19 5.06 5.33
C SER A 9 -15.13 6.54 5.70
N ARG A 10 -14.07 7.23 5.26
CA ARG A 10 -14.02 8.69 5.28
C ARG A 10 -14.33 9.19 3.87
N ILE A 11 -15.30 10.08 3.75
CA ILE A 11 -15.70 10.66 2.46
C ILE A 11 -15.83 12.19 2.58
N LEU A 12 -15.82 12.87 1.44
CA LEU A 12 -16.29 14.24 1.34
C LEU A 12 -17.80 14.22 1.08
N LEU A 13 -18.59 14.58 2.08
CA LEU A 13 -20.04 14.70 1.98
C LEU A 13 -20.44 16.17 2.11
N GLU A 14 -20.98 16.73 1.02
CA GLU A 14 -21.42 18.14 0.98
C GLU A 14 -20.31 19.14 1.37
N GLY A 15 -19.06 18.82 1.02
CA GLY A 15 -17.89 19.66 1.35
C GLY A 15 -17.28 19.44 2.74
N ALA A 16 -17.84 18.55 3.56
CA ALA A 16 -17.31 18.19 4.87
C ALA A 16 -16.72 16.77 4.89
N VAL A 17 -15.57 16.61 5.55
CA VAL A 17 -14.99 15.30 5.85
C VAL A 17 -15.91 14.58 6.83
N THR A 18 -16.49 13.46 6.40
CA THR A 18 -17.52 12.75 7.15
C THR A 18 -17.19 11.26 7.21
N THR A 19 -17.30 10.69 8.42
CA THR A 19 -17.24 9.24 8.62
C THR A 19 -18.60 8.64 8.33
N VAL A 20 -18.64 7.59 7.51
CA VAL A 20 -19.85 6.93 7.06
C VAL A 20 -19.74 5.41 7.18
N THR A 21 -20.87 4.74 7.32
CA THR A 21 -21.00 3.27 7.30
C THR A 21 -21.84 2.84 6.09
N PRO A 22 -21.55 1.67 5.49
CA PRO A 22 -22.35 1.16 4.39
C PRO A 22 -23.75 0.71 4.84
N ASP A 23 -24.77 1.01 4.02
CA ASP A 23 -26.16 0.52 4.12
C ASP A 23 -26.69 0.24 2.70
N GLY A 24 -26.62 -1.02 2.26
CA GLY A 24 -26.97 -1.39 0.89
C GLY A 24 -26.04 -0.75 -0.16
N ASP A 25 -26.61 -0.01 -1.12
CA ASP A 25 -25.88 0.75 -2.15
C ASP A 25 -25.57 2.19 -1.72
N GLU A 26 -25.81 2.53 -0.46
CA GLU A 26 -25.58 3.84 0.12
C GLU A 26 -24.54 3.83 1.25
N LEU A 27 -24.02 5.00 1.55
CA LEU A 27 -23.21 5.31 2.71
C LEU A 27 -24.00 6.27 3.60
N VAL A 28 -24.04 5.97 4.90
CA VAL A 28 -24.83 6.71 5.89
C VAL A 28 -23.91 7.35 6.92
N ALA A 29 -24.05 8.66 7.10
CA ALA A 29 -23.36 9.41 8.14
C ALA A 29 -24.05 9.22 9.50
N GLY A 30 -23.32 9.48 10.59
CA GLY A 30 -23.86 9.36 11.96
C GLY A 30 -25.03 10.30 12.28
N ASP A 31 -25.22 11.36 11.47
CA ASP A 31 -26.36 12.29 11.56
C ASP A 31 -27.55 11.91 10.66
N GLY A 32 -27.45 10.78 9.93
CA GLY A 32 -28.50 10.26 9.06
C GLY A 32 -28.44 10.73 7.61
N ARG A 33 -27.52 11.63 7.24
CA ARG A 33 -27.31 11.97 5.82
C ARG A 33 -26.83 10.75 5.02
N ARG A 34 -27.26 10.65 3.77
CA ARG A 34 -27.01 9.50 2.88
C ARG A 34 -26.44 9.97 1.55
N ILE A 35 -25.59 9.13 0.96
CA ILE A 35 -25.11 9.29 -0.41
C ILE A 35 -25.00 7.91 -1.05
N ARG A 36 -25.27 7.79 -2.35
CA ARG A 36 -24.97 6.56 -3.09
C ARG A 36 -23.48 6.26 -3.02
N GLU A 37 -23.11 5.02 -2.74
CA GLU A 37 -21.71 4.58 -2.67
C GLU A 37 -20.97 4.91 -3.98
N ALA A 38 -21.65 4.75 -5.11
CA ALA A 38 -21.11 5.03 -6.44
C ALA A 38 -20.70 6.50 -6.63
N ASP A 39 -21.37 7.43 -5.94
CA ASP A 39 -21.19 8.88 -6.09
C ASP A 39 -20.25 9.46 -5.02
N ALA A 40 -19.78 8.62 -4.09
CA ALA A 40 -18.95 9.06 -2.98
C ALA A 40 -17.53 9.44 -3.42
N VAL A 41 -17.05 10.58 -2.91
CA VAL A 41 -15.64 10.98 -3.01
C VAL A 41 -14.92 10.50 -1.76
N TYR A 42 -14.17 9.41 -1.90
CA TYR A 42 -13.44 8.81 -0.79
C TYR A 42 -12.20 9.61 -0.38
N LEU A 43 -11.86 9.52 0.90
CA LEU A 43 -10.64 10.02 1.50
C LEU A 43 -9.89 8.83 2.13
N PRO A 44 -8.57 8.95 2.40
CA PRO A 44 -7.85 7.95 3.16
C PRO A 44 -8.53 7.70 4.52
N PRO A 45 -8.52 6.45 5.03
CA PRO A 45 -9.28 6.07 6.23
C PRO A 45 -8.76 6.70 7.53
N SER A 46 -7.58 7.31 7.53
CA SER A 46 -7.02 8.07 8.65
C SER A 46 -6.14 9.23 8.17
N GLU A 47 -5.65 10.03 9.11
CA GLU A 47 -4.67 11.11 8.87
C GLU A 47 -3.37 10.77 9.60
N PRO A 48 -2.46 10.02 8.95
CA PRO A 48 -1.24 9.56 9.61
C PRO A 48 -0.25 10.69 9.82
N SER A 49 0.49 10.64 10.94
CA SER A 49 1.71 11.43 11.12
C SER A 49 2.87 10.84 10.30
N LYS A 50 2.83 9.52 10.06
CA LYS A 50 3.83 8.78 9.27
C LYS A 50 3.23 7.51 8.65
N ILE A 51 3.81 7.11 7.53
CA ILE A 51 3.46 5.90 6.78
C ILE A 51 4.72 5.06 6.67
N LEU A 52 4.73 3.92 7.35
CA LEU A 52 5.88 3.01 7.41
C LEU A 52 5.59 1.77 6.58
N CYS A 53 6.60 1.25 5.90
CA CYS A 53 6.44 0.14 4.98
C CYS A 53 7.56 -0.88 5.22
N VAL A 54 7.19 -2.16 5.29
CA VAL A 54 8.19 -3.24 5.39
C VAL A 54 8.72 -3.59 4.00
N HIS A 55 10.03 -3.80 3.88
CA HIS A 55 10.60 -4.40 2.68
C HIS A 55 10.33 -5.91 2.70
N LEU A 56 9.81 -6.45 1.60
CA LEU A 56 9.79 -7.89 1.30
C LEU A 56 9.33 -8.79 2.45
N ASN A 57 8.02 -8.87 2.66
CA ASN A 57 7.48 -9.72 3.73
C ASN A 57 6.87 -11.04 3.23
N HIS A 58 6.42 -11.09 1.97
CA HIS A 58 5.80 -12.29 1.41
C HIS A 58 6.83 -13.28 0.87
N VAL A 59 6.73 -14.54 1.30
CA VAL A 59 7.59 -15.65 0.83
C VAL A 59 7.57 -15.79 -0.70
N SER A 60 6.42 -15.57 -1.35
CA SER A 60 6.33 -15.60 -2.82
C SER A 60 7.24 -14.57 -3.48
N ARG A 61 7.23 -13.32 -3.00
CA ARG A 61 8.07 -12.22 -3.52
C ARG A 61 9.56 -12.47 -3.28
N VAL A 62 9.91 -13.05 -2.12
CA VAL A 62 11.28 -13.45 -1.80
C VAL A 62 11.78 -14.52 -2.77
N LYS A 63 10.96 -15.54 -3.05
CA LYS A 63 11.26 -16.60 -4.02
C LYS A 63 11.40 -16.03 -5.44
N GLU A 64 10.50 -15.13 -5.84
CA GLU A 64 10.54 -14.46 -7.15
C GLU A 64 11.88 -13.73 -7.37
N PHE A 65 12.35 -13.00 -6.37
CA PHE A 65 13.63 -12.29 -6.47
C PHE A 65 14.85 -13.17 -6.25
N GLN A 66 14.68 -14.42 -5.79
CA GLN A 66 15.75 -15.36 -5.48
C GLN A 66 16.76 -14.79 -4.46
N ILE A 67 16.24 -14.13 -3.45
CA ILE A 67 17.04 -13.54 -2.37
C ILE A 67 16.74 -14.22 -1.04
N GLN A 68 17.60 -13.96 -0.07
CA GLN A 68 17.38 -14.36 1.33
C GLN A 68 17.00 -13.13 2.14
N LEU A 69 15.99 -13.29 3.00
CA LEU A 69 15.65 -12.27 3.98
C LEU A 69 16.69 -12.22 5.09
N THR A 70 16.85 -11.04 5.67
CA THR A 70 17.53 -10.86 6.96
C THR A 70 16.70 -11.50 8.09
N PRO A 71 17.29 -11.78 9.27
CA PRO A 71 16.54 -12.35 10.39
C PRO A 71 15.42 -11.43 10.93
N THR A 72 15.55 -10.13 10.69
CA THR A 72 14.61 -9.08 11.11
C THR A 72 14.22 -8.23 9.90
N PRO A 73 13.02 -7.62 9.92
CA PRO A 73 12.57 -6.78 8.82
C PRO A 73 13.43 -5.52 8.66
N THR A 74 13.40 -4.96 7.46
CA THR A 74 13.89 -3.61 7.19
C THR A 74 12.71 -2.76 6.71
N TYR A 75 12.77 -1.45 6.95
CA TYR A 75 11.65 -0.55 6.70
C TYR A 75 12.06 0.67 5.87
N PHE A 76 11.10 1.22 5.15
CA PHE A 76 11.17 2.55 4.55
C PHE A 76 9.94 3.36 4.94
N GLN A 77 9.93 4.64 4.55
CA GLN A 77 8.83 5.56 4.82
C GLN A 77 8.29 6.13 3.52
N LYS A 78 6.97 6.27 3.42
CA LYS A 78 6.32 7.10 2.40
C LYS A 78 5.99 8.47 3.02
N PRO A 79 6.26 9.58 2.33
CA PRO A 79 5.74 10.89 2.71
C PRO A 79 4.21 10.88 2.72
N THR A 80 3.59 11.67 3.59
CA THR A 80 2.13 11.79 3.65
C THR A 80 1.55 12.46 2.40
N SER A 81 2.35 13.22 1.63
CA SER A 81 1.93 13.77 0.33
C SER A 81 1.65 12.69 -0.74
N ALA A 82 2.19 11.48 -0.56
CA ALA A 82 1.91 10.35 -1.45
C ALA A 82 0.48 9.80 -1.26
N LEU A 83 -0.20 10.11 -0.15
CA LEU A 83 -1.53 9.58 0.16
C LEU A 83 -2.52 9.83 -0.95
N ASN A 84 -3.28 8.79 -1.25
CA ASN A 84 -4.36 8.79 -2.20
C ASN A 84 -5.51 7.93 -1.67
N ALA A 85 -6.67 8.02 -2.30
CA ALA A 85 -7.88 7.35 -1.82
C ALA A 85 -8.44 6.38 -2.86
N HIS A 86 -9.45 5.63 -2.45
CA HIS A 86 -10.25 4.81 -3.35
C HIS A 86 -10.84 5.65 -4.50
N ARG A 87 -10.78 5.13 -5.72
CA ARG A 87 -11.16 5.77 -6.99
C ARG A 87 -10.33 7.00 -7.35
N GLY A 88 -9.26 7.29 -6.62
CA GLY A 88 -8.30 8.34 -6.95
C GLY A 88 -7.43 7.97 -8.17
N HIS A 89 -6.86 9.00 -8.80
CA HIS A 89 -5.90 8.84 -9.90
C HIS A 89 -4.48 8.64 -9.36
N VAL A 90 -3.76 7.65 -9.89
CA VAL A 90 -2.33 7.43 -9.62
C VAL A 90 -1.54 7.96 -10.81
N VAL A 91 -0.64 8.90 -10.55
CA VAL A 91 0.14 9.56 -11.60
C VAL A 91 1.39 8.77 -11.91
N ARG A 92 1.54 8.35 -13.16
CA ARG A 92 2.85 8.01 -13.75
C ARG A 92 3.34 9.21 -14.56
N PRO A 93 4.33 9.98 -14.06
CA PRO A 93 4.84 11.14 -14.77
C PRO A 93 5.30 10.79 -16.18
N GLU A 94 5.17 11.75 -17.11
CA GLU A 94 5.81 11.63 -18.42
C GLU A 94 7.33 11.43 -18.25
N ARG A 95 7.93 10.65 -19.15
CA ARG A 95 9.33 10.18 -19.14
C ARG A 95 9.63 9.05 -18.15
N CYS A 96 8.67 8.64 -17.31
CA CYS A 96 8.77 7.42 -16.53
C CYS A 96 8.03 6.24 -17.19
N LYS A 97 8.55 5.04 -16.99
CA LYS A 97 8.06 3.80 -17.60
C LYS A 97 7.65 2.75 -16.57
N TRP A 98 8.36 2.68 -15.45
CA TRP A 98 8.34 1.53 -14.53
C TRP A 98 7.56 1.84 -13.26
N LEU A 99 6.28 2.23 -13.42
CA LEU A 99 5.36 2.36 -12.30
C LEU A 99 4.74 0.99 -11.98
N ASN A 100 5.12 0.38 -10.86
CA ASN A 100 4.60 -0.90 -10.44
C ASN A 100 3.51 -0.76 -9.37
N TYR A 101 2.50 -1.62 -9.41
CA TYR A 101 1.57 -1.83 -8.28
C TYR A 101 2.16 -2.80 -7.26
N GLU A 102 1.73 -2.68 -6.01
CA GLU A 102 2.08 -3.57 -4.91
C GLU A 102 0.89 -3.63 -3.94
N GLY A 103 -0.03 -4.59 -4.15
CA GLY A 103 -1.21 -4.72 -3.29
C GLY A 103 -0.85 -5.25 -1.90
N GLU A 104 -1.35 -4.60 -0.86
CA GLU A 104 -1.00 -4.89 0.54
C GLU A 104 -2.19 -4.71 1.49
N VAL A 105 -2.06 -5.31 2.68
CA VAL A 105 -2.86 -4.90 3.86
C VAL A 105 -2.13 -3.81 4.61
N VAL A 106 -2.88 -2.83 5.11
CA VAL A 106 -2.36 -1.70 5.90
C VAL A 106 -2.95 -1.76 7.30
N ILE A 107 -2.07 -1.72 8.28
CA ILE A 107 -2.40 -1.62 9.70
C ILE A 107 -2.58 -0.13 10.03
N VAL A 108 -3.67 0.23 10.71
CA VAL A 108 -3.89 1.60 11.20
C VAL A 108 -3.79 1.61 12.73
N ILE A 109 -2.92 2.45 13.27
CA ILE A 109 -2.70 2.57 14.71
C ILE A 109 -3.83 3.40 15.33
N GLY A 110 -4.37 2.97 16.48
CA GLY A 110 -5.48 3.63 17.17
C GLY A 110 -5.09 4.35 18.45
N ARG A 111 -3.94 4.00 19.03
CA ARG A 111 -3.48 4.53 20.33
C ARG A 111 -1.97 4.74 20.31
N PRO A 112 -1.43 5.71 21.06
CA PRO A 112 0.02 5.85 21.21
C PRO A 112 0.65 4.52 21.62
N CYS A 113 1.59 4.02 20.82
CA CYS A 113 2.20 2.71 20.98
C CYS A 113 3.72 2.84 21.00
N ARG A 114 4.35 2.32 22.06
CA ARG A 114 5.80 2.35 22.26
C ARG A 114 6.23 1.18 23.13
N ASN A 115 7.28 0.49 22.68
CA ASN A 115 7.95 -0.58 23.39
C ASN A 115 7.00 -1.66 23.92
N VAL A 116 6.12 -2.15 23.03
CA VAL A 116 5.14 -3.20 23.31
C VAL A 116 5.64 -4.54 22.78
N SER A 117 5.19 -5.64 23.38
CA SER A 117 5.39 -6.98 22.84
C SER A 117 4.46 -7.27 21.66
N GLN A 118 4.78 -8.29 20.87
CA GLN A 118 3.92 -8.79 19.79
C GLN A 118 2.54 -9.22 20.29
N ALA A 119 2.45 -9.78 21.51
CA ALA A 119 1.17 -10.19 22.10
C ALA A 119 0.29 -8.99 22.50
N GLU A 120 0.90 -7.84 22.82
CA GLU A 120 0.19 -6.61 23.19
C GLU A 120 -0.20 -5.76 21.97
N ALA A 121 0.49 -5.92 20.84
CA ALA A 121 0.37 -5.08 19.65
C ALA A 121 -1.09 -4.90 19.17
N GLY A 122 -1.90 -5.97 19.19
CA GLY A 122 -3.29 -5.91 18.76
C GLY A 122 -4.14 -4.88 19.49
N ALA A 123 -3.86 -4.61 20.77
CA ALA A 123 -4.60 -3.63 21.57
C ALA A 123 -4.36 -2.16 21.17
N TYR A 124 -3.36 -1.91 20.31
CA TYR A 124 -2.99 -0.58 19.81
C TYR A 124 -3.43 -0.33 18.37
N ILE A 125 -3.93 -1.36 17.68
CA ILE A 125 -4.41 -1.29 16.29
C ILE A 125 -5.86 -0.80 16.31
N ALA A 126 -6.16 0.27 15.56
CA ALA A 126 -7.53 0.73 15.32
C ALA A 126 -8.28 -0.23 14.40
N GLY A 127 -7.58 -0.77 13.40
CA GLY A 127 -8.13 -1.68 12.42
C GLY A 127 -7.19 -1.85 11.24
N TYR A 128 -7.74 -2.44 10.18
CA TYR A 128 -7.03 -2.75 8.95
C TYR A 128 -7.75 -2.16 7.75
N THR A 129 -6.98 -1.87 6.70
CA THR A 129 -7.48 -1.39 5.42
C THR A 129 -6.61 -1.94 4.30
N ILE A 130 -6.95 -1.63 3.05
CA ILE A 130 -6.19 -2.06 1.87
C ILE A 130 -5.28 -0.90 1.45
N GLY A 131 -4.07 -1.24 1.00
CA GLY A 131 -3.13 -0.31 0.40
C GLY A 131 -2.63 -0.80 -0.94
N ASN A 132 -2.18 0.13 -1.77
CA ASN A 132 -1.39 -0.17 -2.95
C ASN A 132 -0.08 0.63 -2.90
N ASP A 133 1.03 -0.04 -2.61
CA ASP A 133 2.33 0.59 -2.45
C ASP A 133 3.03 0.82 -3.80
N PHE A 134 2.45 1.69 -4.61
CA PHE A 134 2.99 1.99 -5.94
C PHE A 134 4.46 2.44 -5.87
N GLY A 135 5.25 1.92 -6.80
CA GLY A 135 6.67 2.19 -6.91
C GLY A 135 7.07 2.68 -8.31
N LEU A 136 7.68 3.85 -8.39
CA LEU A 136 8.27 4.40 -9.62
C LEU A 136 9.72 3.93 -9.73
N HIS A 137 9.90 2.73 -10.26
CA HIS A 137 11.20 2.04 -10.29
C HIS A 137 12.21 2.69 -11.21
N ASP A 138 11.83 3.65 -12.05
CA ASP A 138 12.73 4.46 -12.87
C ASP A 138 13.88 5.10 -12.09
N PHE A 139 13.75 5.26 -10.77
CA PHE A 139 14.76 5.82 -9.87
C PHE A 139 15.43 4.79 -8.95
N ARG A 140 15.20 3.49 -9.18
CA ARG A 140 15.58 2.41 -8.25
C ARG A 140 17.09 2.32 -8.03
N ASP A 141 17.89 2.43 -9.07
CA ASP A 141 19.35 2.33 -9.02
C ASP A 141 20.04 3.39 -8.13
N THR A 142 19.45 4.56 -8.00
CA THR A 142 19.97 5.66 -7.15
C THR A 142 19.25 5.81 -5.83
N ASP A 143 18.25 4.98 -5.55
CA ASP A 143 17.40 5.09 -4.35
C ASP A 143 17.07 3.75 -3.70
N ALA A 144 17.81 2.68 -4.05
CA ALA A 144 17.57 1.32 -3.57
C ALA A 144 17.61 1.16 -2.03
N GLY A 145 18.20 2.12 -1.31
CA GLY A 145 18.26 2.12 0.16
C GLY A 145 17.02 2.72 0.82
N SER A 146 16.77 4.02 0.62
CA SER A 146 15.68 4.74 1.29
C SER A 146 14.32 4.57 0.62
N MET A 147 14.33 4.26 -0.68
CA MET A 147 13.17 4.20 -1.56
C MET A 147 12.33 5.49 -1.59
N LEU A 148 12.88 6.62 -1.13
CA LEU A 148 12.15 7.87 -0.94
C LEU A 148 11.50 8.39 -2.24
N ARG A 149 12.22 8.42 -3.36
CA ARG A 149 11.69 8.84 -4.67
C ARG A 149 10.90 7.73 -5.34
N VAL A 150 11.36 6.48 -5.20
CA VAL A 150 10.67 5.31 -5.76
C VAL A 150 9.26 5.18 -5.18
N LYS A 151 9.10 5.38 -3.88
CA LYS A 151 7.85 5.13 -3.15
C LYS A 151 7.14 6.40 -2.70
N GLY A 152 7.80 7.54 -2.71
CA GLY A 152 7.27 8.77 -2.09
C GLY A 152 6.75 9.83 -3.05
N SER A 153 6.69 9.56 -4.35
CA SER A 153 6.05 10.49 -5.28
C SER A 153 4.55 10.64 -4.94
N ASP A 154 4.00 11.83 -5.19
CA ASP A 154 2.59 12.12 -4.93
C ASP A 154 1.68 11.07 -5.60
N THR A 155 0.55 10.79 -4.97
CA THR A 155 -0.47 9.80 -5.40
C THR A 155 -0.08 8.32 -5.31
N LEU A 156 1.18 7.97 -5.02
CA LEU A 156 1.68 6.58 -4.99
C LEU A 156 1.34 5.79 -3.72
N CYS A 157 0.50 6.33 -2.83
CA CYS A 157 0.02 5.67 -1.62
C CYS A 157 -1.52 5.62 -1.54
N PRO A 158 -2.23 4.96 -2.48
CA PRO A 158 -3.65 4.69 -2.29
C PRO A 158 -3.92 3.81 -1.07
N VAL A 159 -4.87 4.24 -0.23
CA VAL A 159 -5.33 3.52 0.95
C VAL A 159 -6.85 3.64 1.08
N GLY A 160 -7.54 2.55 1.44
CA GLY A 160 -8.99 2.52 1.62
C GLY A 160 -9.62 1.21 1.14
N PRO A 161 -10.91 1.18 0.76
CA PRO A 161 -11.88 2.28 0.84
C PRO A 161 -12.38 2.55 2.27
N ALA A 162 -12.15 1.61 3.19
CA ALA A 162 -12.68 1.65 4.55
C ALA A 162 -11.64 1.15 5.56
N LEU A 163 -11.78 1.59 6.81
CA LEU A 163 -11.16 0.99 7.98
C LEU A 163 -12.09 -0.09 8.52
N VAL A 164 -11.55 -1.27 8.81
CA VAL A 164 -12.29 -2.38 9.42
C VAL A 164 -11.68 -2.71 10.78
N THR A 165 -12.46 -2.55 11.85
CA THR A 165 -12.06 -2.93 13.22
C THR A 165 -12.20 -4.43 13.42
N ASP A 166 -11.48 -5.03 14.37
CA ASP A 166 -11.65 -6.43 14.79
C ASP A 166 -11.56 -7.48 13.67
N TRP A 167 -10.94 -7.14 12.53
CA TRP A 167 -10.70 -8.06 11.42
C TRP A 167 -9.54 -8.99 11.74
N ASP A 168 -9.75 -10.31 11.61
CA ASP A 168 -8.68 -11.30 11.76
C ASP A 168 -7.83 -11.36 10.48
N PHE A 169 -6.56 -11.01 10.60
CA PHE A 169 -5.66 -10.93 9.46
C PHE A 169 -5.11 -12.28 8.99
N ARG A 170 -5.38 -13.39 9.69
CA ARG A 170 -4.80 -14.71 9.39
C ARG A 170 -5.50 -15.41 8.23
N GLY A 171 -4.73 -16.04 7.35
CA GLY A 171 -5.25 -16.82 6.23
C GLY A 171 -6.10 -16.03 5.24
N LYS A 172 -5.80 -14.74 5.06
CA LYS A 172 -6.60 -13.83 4.23
C LYS A 172 -6.02 -13.72 2.84
N ARG A 173 -6.85 -14.01 1.84
CA ARG A 173 -6.45 -13.88 0.44
C ARG A 173 -6.31 -12.41 0.05
N ILE A 174 -5.24 -12.12 -0.69
CA ILE A 174 -4.92 -10.80 -1.26
C ILE A 174 -4.78 -10.99 -2.78
N ARG A 175 -5.49 -10.19 -3.56
CA ARG A 175 -5.36 -10.15 -5.02
C ARG A 175 -5.12 -8.73 -5.52
N THR A 176 -4.32 -8.61 -6.57
CA THR A 176 -4.25 -7.39 -7.36
C THR A 176 -4.69 -7.71 -8.78
N LEU A 177 -5.66 -6.96 -9.27
CA LEU A 177 -6.21 -7.06 -10.61
C LEU A 177 -5.77 -5.83 -11.41
N VAL A 178 -5.40 -6.04 -12.67
CA VAL A 178 -5.14 -4.97 -13.63
C VAL A 178 -6.11 -5.16 -14.79
N ASN A 179 -6.97 -4.17 -15.03
CA ASN A 179 -8.02 -4.22 -16.05
C ASN A 179 -8.93 -5.46 -15.90
N GLY A 180 -9.20 -5.86 -14.66
CA GLY A 180 -10.04 -7.02 -14.33
C GLY A 180 -9.32 -8.37 -14.39
N GLU A 181 -8.06 -8.43 -14.83
CA GLU A 181 -7.26 -9.65 -14.85
C GLU A 181 -6.45 -9.78 -13.55
N VAL A 182 -6.53 -10.93 -12.88
CA VAL A 182 -5.73 -11.22 -11.67
C VAL A 182 -4.25 -11.29 -12.05
N ARG A 183 -3.43 -10.43 -11.46
CA ARG A 183 -1.98 -10.37 -11.64
C ARG A 183 -1.19 -10.77 -10.40
N GLN A 184 -1.68 -10.44 -9.20
CA GLN A 184 -1.18 -10.97 -7.94
C GLN A 184 -2.28 -11.79 -7.27
N ASP A 185 -1.88 -12.90 -6.66
CA ASP A 185 -2.76 -13.78 -5.90
C ASP A 185 -1.92 -14.44 -4.81
N GLY A 186 -2.16 -14.06 -3.56
CA GLY A 186 -1.41 -14.54 -2.41
C GLY A 186 -2.26 -14.56 -1.14
N SER A 187 -1.61 -14.88 -0.03
CA SER A 187 -2.23 -14.92 1.30
C SER A 187 -1.40 -14.18 2.34
N THR A 188 -2.05 -13.63 3.36
CA THR A 188 -1.37 -13.10 4.56
C THR A 188 -0.58 -14.19 5.30
N ASP A 189 -0.89 -15.47 5.12
CA ASP A 189 -0.09 -16.58 5.68
C ASP A 189 1.29 -16.72 5.02
N GLU A 190 1.54 -16.04 3.90
CA GLU A 190 2.86 -15.96 3.30
C GLU A 190 3.77 -14.94 3.98
N MET A 191 3.26 -14.12 4.90
CA MET A 191 4.04 -13.10 5.60
C MET A 191 5.04 -13.77 6.54
N THR A 192 6.32 -13.43 6.37
CA THR A 192 7.41 -13.92 7.24
C THR A 192 7.30 -13.30 8.63
N TRP A 193 6.95 -12.02 8.69
CA TRP A 193 6.66 -11.28 9.91
C TRP A 193 5.19 -10.85 9.90
N ASP A 194 4.40 -11.36 10.84
CA ASP A 194 2.98 -11.01 10.91
C ASP A 194 2.74 -9.54 11.31
N MET A 195 1.51 -9.07 11.16
CA MET A 195 1.14 -7.67 11.39
C MET A 195 1.40 -7.23 12.84
N HIS A 196 1.23 -8.12 13.82
CA HIS A 196 1.53 -7.82 15.22
C HIS A 196 3.03 -7.67 15.45
N TYR A 197 3.85 -8.50 14.80
CA TYR A 197 5.31 -8.40 14.87
C TYR A 197 5.77 -7.07 14.30
N LEU A 198 5.25 -6.66 13.13
CA LEU A 198 5.64 -5.39 12.50
C LEU A 198 5.36 -4.19 13.42
N VAL A 199 4.21 -4.16 14.09
CA VAL A 199 3.87 -3.12 15.08
C VAL A 199 4.85 -3.14 16.25
N ALA A 200 5.07 -4.30 16.86
CA ALA A 200 5.96 -4.41 18.02
C ALA A 200 7.41 -4.05 17.69
N ASP A 201 7.92 -4.48 16.53
CA ASP A 201 9.30 -4.22 16.13
C ASP A 201 9.56 -2.72 15.90
N LEU A 202 8.69 -2.06 15.13
CA LEU A 202 8.75 -0.61 14.94
C LEU A 202 8.58 0.15 16.27
N ALA A 203 7.64 -0.29 17.11
CA ALA A 203 7.34 0.36 18.37
C ALA A 203 8.50 0.32 19.38
N ARG A 204 9.49 -0.57 19.25
CA ARG A 204 10.67 -0.61 20.15
C ARG A 204 11.35 0.75 20.28
N THR A 205 11.54 1.44 19.15
CA THR A 205 12.32 2.69 19.09
C THR A 205 11.54 3.87 18.52
N ILE A 206 10.44 3.62 17.81
CA ILE A 206 9.62 4.65 17.18
C ILE A 206 8.25 4.67 17.88
N THR A 207 7.87 5.81 18.45
CA THR A 207 6.50 5.96 18.96
C THR A 207 5.53 6.01 17.78
N LEU A 208 4.60 5.07 17.73
CA LEU A 208 3.48 5.08 16.78
C LEU A 208 2.31 5.86 17.39
N LEU A 209 1.64 6.66 16.56
CA LEU A 209 0.55 7.56 16.98
C LEU A 209 -0.77 7.14 16.32
N PRO A 210 -1.92 7.48 16.91
CA PRO A 210 -3.22 7.26 16.28
C PRO A 210 -3.25 7.81 14.86
N GLY A 211 -3.75 7.02 13.92
CA GLY A 211 -3.84 7.33 12.51
C GLY A 211 -2.64 6.88 11.68
N ASP A 212 -1.47 6.60 12.29
CA ASP A 212 -0.30 6.09 11.56
C ASP A 212 -0.58 4.78 10.85
N MET A 213 0.07 4.61 9.71
CA MET A 213 -0.13 3.48 8.81
C MET A 213 1.13 2.62 8.71
N ILE A 214 0.96 1.29 8.73
CA ILE A 214 2.02 0.32 8.47
C ILE A 214 1.59 -0.61 7.33
N PHE A 215 2.31 -0.52 6.21
CA PHE A 215 2.20 -1.38 5.05
C PHE A 215 2.95 -2.70 5.31
N SER A 216 2.24 -3.82 5.11
CA SER A 216 2.66 -5.16 5.56
C SER A 216 3.41 -5.97 4.51
N GLY A 217 3.66 -5.41 3.34
CA GLY A 217 4.34 -6.05 2.22
C GLY A 217 3.37 -6.61 1.18
N THR A 218 3.91 -6.83 -0.02
CA THR A 218 3.16 -7.32 -1.19
C THR A 218 3.59 -8.73 -1.62
N PRO A 219 2.69 -9.57 -2.16
CA PRO A 219 3.03 -10.82 -2.83
C PRO A 219 3.91 -10.66 -4.08
N ALA A 220 4.31 -11.78 -4.69
CA ALA A 220 4.98 -11.79 -5.99
C ALA A 220 4.15 -11.12 -7.10
N TYR A 221 4.77 -10.92 -8.27
CA TYR A 221 4.13 -10.43 -9.49
C TYR A 221 3.67 -8.96 -9.44
N SER A 222 4.36 -8.13 -8.67
CA SER A 222 4.37 -6.68 -8.90
C SER A 222 4.97 -6.38 -10.27
N ARG A 223 4.24 -5.70 -11.14
CA ARG A 223 4.60 -5.42 -12.54
C ARG A 223 4.24 -3.99 -12.94
N PRO A 224 4.89 -3.44 -13.98
CA PRO A 224 4.62 -2.10 -14.44
C PRO A 224 3.21 -1.97 -15.04
N VAL A 225 2.59 -0.82 -14.81
CA VAL A 225 1.31 -0.38 -15.39
C VAL A 225 1.49 0.92 -16.15
N GLN A 226 0.54 1.20 -17.04
CA GLN A 226 0.54 2.34 -17.96
C GLN A 226 -0.65 3.26 -17.70
N PRO A 227 -0.56 4.56 -18.05
CA PRO A 227 -1.72 5.43 -18.11
C PRO A 227 -2.88 4.79 -18.89
N GLY A 228 -4.06 4.78 -18.30
CA GLY A 228 -5.25 4.08 -18.79
C GLY A 228 -5.55 2.78 -18.06
N ASP A 229 -4.57 2.17 -17.37
CA ASP A 229 -4.82 0.97 -16.58
C ASP A 229 -5.63 1.26 -15.32
N VAL A 230 -6.55 0.34 -14.99
CA VAL A 230 -7.29 0.31 -13.73
C VAL A 230 -6.72 -0.80 -12.86
N VAL A 231 -6.25 -0.44 -11.67
CA VAL A 231 -5.66 -1.37 -10.71
C VAL A 231 -6.58 -1.51 -9.50
N THR A 232 -6.97 -2.74 -9.18
CA THR A 232 -7.81 -3.05 -8.02
C THR A 232 -7.10 -4.02 -7.09
N VAL A 233 -6.94 -3.66 -5.82
CA VAL A 233 -6.47 -4.56 -4.76
C VAL A 233 -7.67 -5.06 -3.97
N GLU A 234 -7.86 -6.37 -3.91
CA GLU A 234 -8.92 -7.03 -3.15
C GLU A 234 -8.33 -7.80 -1.98
N VAL A 235 -8.91 -7.63 -0.81
CA VAL A 235 -8.55 -8.41 0.38
C VAL A 235 -9.81 -8.99 1.00
N GLU A 236 -9.77 -10.30 1.29
CA GLU A 236 -10.88 -11.01 1.89
C GLU A 236 -11.36 -10.32 3.19
N GLY A 237 -12.62 -9.88 3.21
CA GLY A 237 -13.23 -9.20 4.36
C GLY A 237 -12.95 -7.69 4.46
N LEU A 238 -12.00 -7.13 3.70
CA LEU A 238 -11.75 -5.68 3.65
C LEU A 238 -12.37 -5.00 2.41
N GLY A 239 -12.69 -5.77 1.37
CA GLY A 239 -13.30 -5.26 0.15
C GLY A 239 -12.27 -5.01 -0.96
N ALA A 240 -12.42 -3.91 -1.70
CA ALA A 240 -11.63 -3.60 -2.87
C ALA A 240 -11.19 -2.13 -2.92
N LEU A 241 -9.90 -1.89 -3.16
CA LEU A 241 -9.30 -0.58 -3.40
C LEU A 241 -8.98 -0.44 -4.89
N THR A 242 -9.62 0.49 -5.60
CA THR A 242 -9.43 0.68 -7.04
C THR A 242 -8.87 2.06 -7.34
N ASN A 243 -7.90 2.14 -8.26
CA ASN A 243 -7.31 3.37 -8.75
C ASN A 243 -7.10 3.31 -10.26
N THR A 244 -7.14 4.48 -10.92
CA THR A 244 -6.84 4.59 -12.36
C THR A 244 -5.50 5.27 -12.56
N VAL A 245 -4.65 4.70 -13.40
CA VAL A 245 -3.33 5.25 -13.72
C VAL A 245 -3.48 6.34 -14.78
N VAL A 246 -2.84 7.48 -14.59
CA VAL A 246 -2.86 8.64 -15.50
C VAL A 246 -1.45 9.19 -15.72
N ALA A 247 -1.21 9.90 -16.83
CA ALA A 247 0.10 10.52 -17.10
C ALA A 247 0.41 11.73 -16.18
N GLY A 248 -0.64 12.36 -15.64
CA GLY A 248 -0.53 13.65 -14.93
C GLY A 248 -0.12 14.81 -15.85
N PRO A 249 -0.28 16.08 -15.42
CA PRO A 249 0.08 17.23 -16.24
C PRO A 249 1.56 17.65 -16.12
N THR A 250 2.29 17.12 -15.13
CA THR A 250 3.64 17.57 -14.79
C THR A 250 4.67 16.51 -15.20
N PRO A 251 5.54 16.78 -16.20
CA PRO A 251 6.61 15.86 -16.58
C PRO A 251 7.78 15.92 -15.60
N ILE A 252 8.64 14.90 -15.61
CA ILE A 252 9.95 14.98 -14.94
C ILE A 252 10.81 16.04 -15.64
N ARG A 253 11.43 16.94 -14.89
CA ARG A 253 12.36 17.94 -15.43
C ARG A 253 13.66 17.32 -15.93
N GLU A 254 14.20 17.86 -17.03
CA GLU A 254 15.44 17.38 -17.67
C GLU A 254 16.71 18.04 -17.14
N ASP A 255 16.57 19.19 -16.49
CA ASP A 255 17.68 20.07 -16.12
C ASP A 255 18.19 19.86 -14.70
N VAL A 256 17.64 18.90 -13.95
CA VAL A 256 18.01 18.66 -12.56
C VAL A 256 17.84 17.21 -12.13
N GLY A 257 18.76 16.76 -11.29
CA GLY A 257 18.69 15.48 -10.60
C GLY A 257 18.94 14.27 -11.48
N HIS A 258 18.96 13.10 -10.85
CA HIS A 258 19.08 11.83 -11.57
C HIS A 258 17.81 11.59 -12.38
N GLN A 259 17.99 11.35 -13.68
CA GLN A 259 16.90 11.17 -14.64
C GLN A 259 16.34 9.75 -14.55
N PRO A 260 15.07 9.51 -14.96
CA PRO A 260 14.52 8.17 -15.12
C PRO A 260 15.46 7.28 -15.95
N THR A 261 15.74 6.06 -15.49
CA THR A 261 16.63 5.12 -16.20
C THR A 261 15.94 3.80 -16.51
N GLU A 262 16.62 3.00 -17.35
CA GLU A 262 16.31 1.59 -17.60
C GLU A 262 17.55 0.74 -17.31
N SER A 263 18.28 1.06 -16.23
CA SER A 263 19.43 0.25 -15.81
C SER A 263 19.00 -1.19 -15.48
N GLU A 264 19.95 -2.13 -15.48
CA GLU A 264 19.62 -3.53 -15.18
C GLU A 264 18.95 -3.67 -13.81
N GLU A 265 19.34 -2.88 -12.80
CA GLU A 265 18.69 -2.87 -11.49
C GLU A 265 17.23 -2.42 -11.56
N VAL A 266 16.94 -1.36 -12.33
CA VAL A 266 15.58 -0.87 -12.57
C VAL A 266 14.74 -1.94 -13.24
N VAL A 267 15.17 -2.42 -14.40
CA VAL A 267 14.40 -3.37 -15.23
C VAL A 267 14.24 -4.71 -14.50
N SER A 268 15.30 -5.20 -13.85
CA SER A 268 15.26 -6.43 -13.05
C SER A 268 14.23 -6.33 -11.92
N THR A 269 14.19 -5.21 -11.21
CA THR A 269 13.24 -5.00 -10.12
C THR A 269 11.81 -4.87 -10.64
N ALA A 270 11.61 -4.03 -11.66
CA ALA A 270 10.29 -3.73 -12.22
C ALA A 270 9.63 -4.97 -12.84
N LEU A 271 10.40 -5.80 -13.55
CA LEU A 271 9.92 -7.03 -14.18
C LEU A 271 9.96 -8.25 -13.25
N GLY A 272 10.62 -8.17 -12.09
CA GLY A 272 10.66 -9.26 -11.12
C GLY A 272 11.15 -10.58 -11.71
N GLY A 273 10.29 -11.60 -11.65
CA GLY A 273 10.51 -12.92 -12.23
C GLY A 273 10.54 -12.95 -13.77
N ASP A 274 9.94 -11.96 -14.43
CA ASP A 274 9.82 -11.91 -15.90
C ASP A 274 11.06 -11.29 -16.56
N TRP A 275 12.02 -10.83 -15.76
CA TRP A 275 13.29 -10.36 -16.27
C TRP A 275 14.10 -11.53 -16.84
N GLU A 276 14.52 -11.43 -18.11
CA GLU A 276 15.13 -12.54 -18.86
C GLU A 276 16.39 -13.15 -18.21
N PHE A 277 17.10 -12.40 -17.37
CA PHE A 277 18.31 -12.85 -16.68
C PHE A 277 18.05 -13.35 -15.25
N ARG A 278 16.80 -13.37 -14.78
CA ARG A 278 16.45 -13.90 -13.45
C ARG A 278 16.84 -15.37 -13.37
N GLY A 279 17.57 -15.75 -12.33
CA GLY A 279 18.12 -17.11 -12.18
C GLY A 279 19.33 -17.43 -13.02
N ILE A 280 19.74 -16.54 -13.94
CA ILE A 280 20.93 -16.70 -14.78
C ILE A 280 22.11 -15.93 -14.18
N ARG A 281 21.91 -14.65 -13.85
CA ARG A 281 22.95 -13.78 -13.26
C ARG A 281 22.34 -12.62 -12.45
N PRO A 282 23.08 -12.05 -11.50
CA PRO A 282 22.66 -10.81 -10.84
C PRO A 282 22.67 -9.61 -11.81
N PRO A 283 21.81 -8.59 -11.59
CA PRO A 283 21.87 -7.33 -12.32
C PRO A 283 23.19 -6.60 -12.04
N ARG A 284 23.76 -6.00 -13.08
CA ARG A 284 24.90 -5.10 -12.95
C ARG A 284 24.42 -3.79 -12.36
N ARG A 285 25.09 -3.34 -11.30
CA ARG A 285 24.92 -2.01 -10.70
C ARG A 285 25.82 -1.01 -11.38
#